data_AF-A0AAW1T1G5-F1
#
_entry.id   AF-A0AAW1T1G5-F1
#
_cell.length_a   1.000
_cell.length_b   1.000
_cell.length_c   1.000
_cell.angle_alpha   90.00
_cell.angle_beta   90.00
_cell.angle_gamma   90.00
#
_symmetry.space_group_name_H-M   'P 1'
#
loop_
_entity.id
_entity.type
_entity.pdbx_description
1 polymer ?
#
loop_
_entity_poly.entity_id
_entity_poly.type
_entity_poly.pdbx_seq_one_letter_code
_entity_poly.pdbx_strand_id
1 'polypeptide(L)'
;MKDPALLEATASEPLSLQEEYEMQEHWRDDADKCTFIVLDRDAATSAGSTDPITGLPLIGDVNLFLNDSERPDAAEIEIMIAEKAARRLGRAREAVEMMLCWAHRQLALRRVTAKIGEGNSDLTKHHS
;
A
#
# COMPACT_ATOMS: atom_id res chain seq x y z
N MET A 1 -1.88 -3.75 14.76
CA MET A 1 -2.22 -4.87 13.83
C MET A 1 -2.15 -6.20 14.60
N LYS A 2 -3.22 -7.02 14.68
CA LYS A 2 -3.26 -8.20 15.60
C LYS A 2 -3.60 -9.55 14.94
N ASP A 3 -3.94 -9.58 13.65
CA ASP A 3 -4.22 -10.84 12.94
C ASP A 3 -2.88 -11.52 12.58
N PRO A 4 -2.58 -12.72 13.10
CA PRO A 4 -1.33 -13.42 12.83
C PRO A 4 -1.07 -13.66 11.32
N ALA A 5 -2.12 -13.90 10.54
CA ALA A 5 -1.97 -14.13 9.10
C ALA A 5 -1.60 -12.84 8.35
N LEU A 6 -2.03 -11.68 8.86
CA LEU A 6 -1.61 -10.39 8.30
C LEU A 6 -0.19 -10.05 8.73
N LEU A 7 0.18 -10.29 9.99
CA LEU A 7 1.54 -10.08 10.51
C LEU A 7 2.59 -10.92 9.75
N GLU A 8 2.26 -12.18 9.46
CA GLU A 8 3.12 -13.05 8.66
C GLU A 8 3.25 -12.54 7.21
N ALA A 9 2.14 -12.11 6.61
CA ALA A 9 2.13 -11.61 5.23
C ALA A 9 2.88 -10.28 5.05
N THR A 10 2.93 -9.43 6.10
CA THR A 10 3.70 -8.18 6.15
C THR A 10 5.12 -8.36 6.69
N ALA A 11 5.49 -9.56 7.16
CA ALA A 11 6.70 -9.80 7.95
C ALA A 11 6.85 -8.81 9.14
N SER A 12 5.74 -8.38 9.74
CA SER A 12 5.73 -7.42 10.84
C SER A 12 5.54 -8.11 12.19
N GLU A 13 6.28 -7.67 13.20
CA GLU A 13 6.10 -8.09 14.59
C GLU A 13 4.97 -7.26 15.27
N PRO A 14 4.26 -7.82 16.26
CA PRO A 14 3.30 -7.07 17.03
C PRO A 14 4.00 -6.02 17.89
N LEU A 15 3.52 -4.79 17.81
CA LEU A 15 4.05 -3.64 18.56
C LEU A 15 3.18 -3.33 19.77
N SER A 16 3.79 -2.73 20.80
CA SER A 16 3.05 -2.10 21.88
C SER A 16 2.32 -0.85 21.38
N LEU A 17 1.31 -0.40 22.13
CA LEU A 17 0.56 0.82 21.79
C LEU A 17 1.48 2.05 21.68
N GLN A 18 2.49 2.14 22.54
CA GLN A 18 3.45 3.24 22.53
C GLN A 18 4.32 3.21 21.27
N GLU A 19 4.82 2.03 20.90
CA GLU A 19 5.59 1.85 19.66
C GLU A 19 4.73 2.11 18.41
N GLU A 20 3.44 1.74 18.42
CA GLU A 20 2.51 2.09 17.33
C GLU A 20 2.37 3.62 17.18
N TYR A 21 2.31 4.38 18.28
CA TYR A 21 2.26 5.85 18.22
C TYR A 21 3.56 6.45 17.68
N GLU A 22 4.71 5.97 18.16
CA GLU A 22 6.03 6.44 17.70
C GLU A 22 6.23 6.16 16.20
N MET A 23 5.80 4.99 15.73
CA MET A 23 5.84 4.66 14.31
C MET A 23 4.87 5.51 13.48
N GLN A 24 3.69 5.84 14.00
CA GLN A 24 2.75 6.72 13.30
C GLN A 24 3.29 8.14 13.15
N GLU A 25 3.97 8.67 14.18
CA GLU A 25 4.65 9.97 14.09
C GLU A 25 5.77 9.91 13.06
N HIS A 26 6.61 8.87 13.11
CA HIS A 26 7.70 8.71 12.15
C HIS A 26 7.20 8.60 10.70
N TRP A 27 6.18 7.78 10.43
CA TRP A 27 5.58 7.65 9.09
C TRP A 27 4.92 8.92 8.58
N ARG A 28 4.45 9.80 9.47
CA ARG A 28 3.84 11.06 9.07
C ARG A 28 4.87 12.04 8.51
N ASP A 29 6.05 12.06 9.11
CA ASP A 29 7.12 13.02 8.78
C ASP A 29 8.18 12.40 7.85
N ASP A 30 7.92 11.21 7.33
CA ASP A 30 8.81 10.47 6.46
C ASP A 30 8.85 11.07 5.05
N ALA A 31 9.89 11.87 4.78
CA ALA A 31 10.07 12.56 3.51
C ALA A 31 10.47 11.64 2.36
N ASP A 32 10.92 10.41 2.66
CA ASP A 32 11.32 9.43 1.64
C ASP A 32 10.23 8.39 1.35
N LYS A 33 9.04 8.54 1.95
CA LYS A 33 7.93 7.59 1.79
C LYS A 33 6.67 8.28 1.27
N CYS A 34 5.98 7.62 0.34
CA CYS A 34 4.64 7.99 -0.09
C CYS A 34 3.68 6.81 0.06
N THR A 35 2.51 7.05 0.65
CA THR A 35 1.49 6.01 0.87
C THR A 35 0.17 6.41 0.22
N PHE A 36 -0.37 5.54 -0.62
CA PHE A 36 -1.76 5.61 -1.07
C PHE A 36 -2.62 4.68 -0.24
N ILE A 37 -3.67 5.22 0.36
CA ILE A 37 -4.70 4.43 1.03
C ILE A 37 -5.73 3.97 -0.02
N VAL A 38 -5.96 2.67 -0.11
CA VAL A 38 -6.89 2.08 -1.08
C VAL A 38 -8.27 1.92 -0.44
N LEU A 39 -9.23 2.65 -0.99
CA LEU A 39 -10.63 2.63 -0.56
C LEU A 39 -11.48 1.95 -1.64
N ASP A 40 -12.40 1.07 -1.25
CA ASP A 40 -13.30 0.40 -2.20
C ASP A 40 -14.62 1.16 -2.34
N ARG A 41 -14.79 1.80 -3.51
CA ARG A 41 -16.01 2.54 -3.84
C ARG A 41 -17.22 1.62 -4.00
N ASP A 42 -17.02 0.40 -4.48
CA ASP A 42 -18.11 -0.51 -4.80
C ASP A 42 -18.68 -1.19 -3.54
N ALA A 43 -17.89 -1.20 -2.47
CA ALA A 43 -18.30 -1.65 -1.14
C ALA A 43 -18.78 -0.50 -0.24
N ALA A 44 -19.02 0.69 -0.80
CA ALA A 44 -19.53 1.84 -0.04
C ALA A 44 -20.88 1.51 0.59
N THR A 45 -20.97 1.64 1.91
CA THR A 45 -22.28 1.74 2.56
C THR A 45 -22.80 3.14 2.30
N SER A 46 -24.00 3.26 1.75
CA SER A 46 -24.65 4.53 1.43
C SER A 46 -24.99 5.29 2.72
N ALA A 47 -23.97 5.80 3.40
CA ALA A 47 -24.09 6.85 4.38
C ALA A 47 -24.34 8.14 3.58
N GLY A 48 -25.37 8.91 3.94
CA GLY A 48 -25.72 10.20 3.32
C GLY A 48 -24.68 11.30 3.55
N SER A 49 -23.40 10.96 3.50
CA SER A 49 -22.25 11.83 3.55
C SER A 49 -22.12 12.59 2.23
N THR A 50 -21.86 13.89 2.32
CA THR A 50 -21.45 14.73 1.17
C THR A 50 -19.95 14.65 0.89
N ASP A 51 -19.17 14.07 1.80
CA ASP A 51 -17.75 13.81 1.60
C ASP A 51 -17.56 12.54 0.74
N PRO A 52 -16.84 12.63 -0.39
CA PRO A 52 -16.60 11.49 -1.29
C PRO A 52 -15.79 10.34 -0.68
N ILE A 53 -15.18 10.54 0.49
CA ILE A 53 -14.32 9.55 1.16
C ILE A 53 -15.04 8.88 2.33
N THR A 54 -15.79 9.66 3.12
CA THR A 54 -16.50 9.15 4.30
C THR A 54 -17.47 8.02 3.93
N GLY A 55 -17.33 6.88 4.59
CA GLY A 55 -18.17 5.69 4.38
C GLY A 55 -17.60 4.67 3.38
N LEU A 56 -16.47 4.98 2.74
CA LEU A 56 -15.73 4.01 1.94
C LEU A 56 -14.89 3.09 2.84
N PRO A 57 -14.99 1.75 2.69
CA PRO A 57 -14.12 0.83 3.41
C PRO A 57 -12.67 0.94 2.91
N LEU A 58 -11.74 1.04 3.86
CA LEU A 58 -10.31 0.90 3.61
C LEU A 58 -10.00 -0.58 3.41
N ILE A 59 -9.48 -0.92 2.23
CA ILE A 59 -9.19 -2.31 1.85
C ILE A 59 -7.70 -2.63 1.80
N GLY A 60 -6.83 -1.61 1.84
CA GLY A 60 -5.38 -1.78 1.79
C GLY A 60 -4.64 -0.48 1.52
N ASP A 61 -3.39 -0.61 1.11
CA ASP A 61 -2.46 0.50 0.89
C ASP A 61 -1.36 0.13 -0.12
N VAL A 62 -0.76 1.17 -0.70
CA VAL A 62 0.42 1.06 -1.57
C VAL A 62 1.47 2.02 -1.02
N ASN A 63 2.63 1.48 -0.67
CA ASN A 63 3.78 2.26 -0.19
C ASN A 63 4.83 2.37 -1.29
N LEU A 64 5.41 3.56 -1.40
CA LEU A 64 6.52 3.87 -2.29
C LEU A 64 7.66 4.45 -1.45
N PHE A 65 8.84 3.85 -1.53
CA PHE A 65 10.03 4.21 -0.76
C PHE A 65 11.12 4.76 -1.68
N LEU A 66 11.66 5.92 -1.35
CA LEU A 66 12.69 6.68 -2.07
C LEU A 66 14.04 6.52 -1.36
N ASN A 67 14.42 5.28 -1.08
CA ASN A 67 15.50 4.93 -0.16
C ASN A 67 16.92 4.88 -0.80
N ASP A 68 17.05 5.13 -2.09
CA ASP A 68 18.34 5.09 -2.81
C ASP A 68 18.85 6.52 -3.10
N SER A 69 19.76 7.00 -2.25
CA SER A 69 20.37 8.33 -2.38
C SER A 69 21.30 8.44 -3.60
N GLU A 70 21.82 7.33 -4.13
CA GLU A 70 22.62 7.30 -5.35
C GLU A 70 21.74 7.25 -6.60
N ARG A 71 20.48 6.81 -6.46
CA ARG A 71 19.48 6.70 -7.53
C ARG A 71 18.17 7.42 -7.16
N PRO A 72 18.17 8.76 -7.19
CA PRO A 72 16.97 9.55 -6.91
C PRO A 72 15.84 9.35 -7.95
N ASP A 73 16.13 8.70 -9.08
CA ASP A 73 15.15 8.32 -10.11
C ASP A 73 14.55 6.91 -9.91
N ALA A 74 14.90 6.24 -8.81
CA ALA A 74 14.45 4.90 -8.45
C ALA A 74 13.65 4.87 -7.15
N ALA A 75 12.71 3.95 -7.06
CA ALA A 75 11.94 3.69 -5.84
C ALA A 75 11.62 2.21 -5.67
N GLU A 76 11.32 1.82 -4.44
CA GLU A 76 10.75 0.52 -4.09
C GLU A 76 9.25 0.67 -3.86
N ILE A 77 8.43 -0.26 -4.38
CA ILE A 77 6.99 -0.27 -4.20
C ILE A 77 6.54 -1.53 -3.47
N GLU A 78 5.63 -1.36 -2.52
CA GLU A 78 4.99 -2.41 -1.76
C GLU A 78 3.47 -2.21 -1.82
N ILE A 79 2.72 -3.29 -1.94
CA ILE A 79 1.26 -3.25 -1.96
C ILE A 79 0.65 -4.30 -1.05
N MET A 80 -0.39 -3.89 -0.32
CA MET A 80 -1.21 -4.77 0.48
C MET A 80 -2.70 -4.56 0.19
N ILE A 81 -3.43 -5.66 -0.02
CA ILE A 81 -4.90 -5.69 0.07
C ILE A 81 -5.27 -6.56 1.26
N ALA A 82 -5.51 -5.91 2.40
CA ALA A 82 -5.81 -6.56 3.67
C ALA A 82 -7.13 -7.34 3.57
N GLU A 83 -8.16 -6.73 2.99
CA GLU A 83 -9.51 -7.31 2.94
C GLU A 83 -9.60 -8.46 1.95
N LYS A 84 -9.85 -9.68 2.47
CA LYS A 84 -9.90 -10.91 1.64
C LYS A 84 -10.98 -10.84 0.57
N ALA A 85 -12.11 -10.19 0.86
CA ALA A 85 -13.22 -10.00 -0.09
C ALA A 85 -12.84 -9.10 -1.27
N ALA A 86 -11.86 -8.20 -1.09
CA ALA A 86 -11.38 -7.29 -2.13
C ALA A 86 -10.23 -7.89 -2.97
N ARG A 87 -9.71 -9.06 -2.61
CA ARG A 87 -8.63 -9.74 -3.34
C ARG A 87 -9.15 -10.38 -4.63
N ARG A 88 -8.28 -10.53 -5.63
CA ARG A 88 -8.58 -11.11 -6.95
C ARG A 88 -9.64 -10.36 -7.78
N LEU A 89 -9.94 -9.11 -7.42
CA LEU A 89 -10.82 -8.22 -8.18
C LEU A 89 -10.07 -7.17 -9.01
N GLY A 90 -8.73 -7.28 -9.13
CA GLY A 90 -7.92 -6.32 -9.89
C GLY A 90 -7.56 -5.03 -9.14
N ARG A 91 -8.11 -4.78 -7.95
CA ARG A 91 -7.88 -3.55 -7.14
C ARG A 91 -6.41 -3.25 -6.90
N ALA A 92 -5.63 -4.29 -6.61
CA ALA A 92 -4.20 -4.14 -6.38
C ALA A 92 -3.48 -3.57 -7.60
N ARG A 93 -3.81 -4.08 -8.80
CA ARG A 93 -3.23 -3.63 -10.05
C ARG A 93 -3.60 -2.17 -10.33
N GLU A 94 -4.88 -1.81 -10.16
CA GLU A 94 -5.36 -0.43 -10.36
C GLU A 94 -4.63 0.55 -9.43
N ALA A 95 -4.49 0.20 -8.14
CA ALA A 95 -3.80 1.01 -7.16
C ALA A 95 -2.31 1.20 -7.50
N VAL A 96 -1.62 0.14 -7.91
CA VAL A 96 -0.22 0.21 -8.37
C VAL A 96 -0.10 1.07 -9.62
N GLU A 97 -0.95 0.88 -10.63
CA GLU A 97 -0.90 1.67 -11.87
C GLU A 97 -1.11 3.17 -11.59
N MET A 98 -2.02 3.51 -10.67
CA MET A 98 -2.23 4.89 -10.21
C MET A 98 -0.98 5.45 -9.51
N MET A 99 -0.39 4.70 -8.57
CA MET A 99 0.83 5.10 -7.86
C MET A 99 1.99 5.31 -8.85
N LEU A 100 2.19 4.40 -9.82
CA LEU A 100 3.23 4.50 -10.83
C LEU A 100 3.04 5.71 -11.76
N CYS A 101 1.81 5.97 -12.19
CA CYS A 101 1.50 7.16 -13.00
C CYS A 101 1.76 8.45 -12.23
N TRP A 102 1.37 8.50 -10.95
CA TRP A 102 1.64 9.64 -10.08
C TRP A 102 3.15 9.83 -9.86
N ALA A 103 3.87 8.76 -9.49
CA ALA A 103 5.31 8.73 -9.29
C ALA A 103 6.09 9.23 -10.51
N HIS A 104 5.70 8.78 -11.70
CA HIS A 104 6.32 9.24 -12.94
C HIS A 104 6.10 10.74 -13.19
N ARG A 105 4.90 11.25 -12.90
CA ARG A 105 4.53 12.65 -13.17
C ARG A 105 5.05 13.63 -12.13
N GLN A 106 5.03 13.25 -10.86
CA GLN A 106 5.34 14.15 -9.73
C GLN A 106 6.77 14.01 -9.24
N LEU A 107 7.33 12.80 -9.29
CA LEU A 107 8.68 12.50 -8.78
C LEU A 107 9.68 12.23 -9.90
N ALA A 108 9.24 12.22 -11.16
CA ALA A 108 10.07 11.91 -12.34
C ALA A 108 10.77 10.54 -12.26
N LEU A 109 10.21 9.61 -11.48
CA LEU A 109 10.77 8.27 -11.31
C LEU A 109 10.76 7.51 -12.64
N ARG A 110 11.86 6.79 -12.88
CA ARG A 110 12.12 5.99 -14.09
C ARG A 110 12.24 4.50 -13.80
N ARG A 111 12.49 4.15 -12.54
CA ARG A 111 12.64 2.77 -12.11
C ARG A 111 11.86 2.54 -10.84
N VAL A 112 11.01 1.51 -10.85
CA VAL A 112 10.31 1.07 -9.64
C VAL A 112 10.53 -0.43 -9.50
N THR A 113 10.93 -0.86 -8.31
CA THR A 113 11.19 -2.27 -8.00
C THR A 113 10.19 -2.74 -6.96
N ALA A 114 9.62 -3.92 -7.15
CA ALA A 114 8.80 -4.58 -6.14
C ALA A 114 9.56 -5.80 -5.60
N LYS A 115 9.58 -5.99 -4.29
CA LYS A 115 10.09 -7.22 -3.67
C LYS A 115 8.90 -8.10 -3.26
N ILE A 116 9.01 -9.40 -3.52
CA ILE A 116 7.97 -10.37 -3.21
C ILE A 116 8.61 -11.45 -2.34
N GLY A 117 8.07 -11.69 -1.15
CA GLY A 117 8.52 -12.79 -0.29
C GLY A 117 8.30 -14.16 -0.96
N GLU A 118 9.22 -15.10 -0.75
CA GLU A 118 9.20 -16.41 -1.42
C GLU A 118 7.94 -17.24 -1.12
N GLY A 119 7.27 -16.99 0.01
CA GLY A 119 5.99 -17.60 0.38
C GLY A 119 4.78 -17.10 -0.42
N ASN A 120 4.90 -15.98 -1.15
CA ASN A 120 3.82 -15.36 -1.92
C ASN A 120 3.79 -15.82 -3.40
N SER A 121 4.13 -17.09 -3.63
CA SER A 121 4.29 -17.71 -4.96
C SER A 121 3.04 -17.73 -5.87
N ASP A 122 1.86 -17.44 -5.33
CA ASP A 122 0.63 -17.31 -6.13
C ASP A 122 0.47 -15.93 -6.82
N LEU A 123 1.31 -14.95 -6.50
CA LEU A 123 1.24 -13.59 -7.09
C LEU A 123 1.85 -13.48 -8.50
N THR A 124 2.68 -14.44 -8.94
CA THR A 124 3.44 -14.35 -10.21
C THR A 124 2.72 -14.96 -11.42
N LYS A 125 1.54 -15.55 -11.24
CA LYS A 125 0.90 -16.42 -12.26
C LYS A 125 0.03 -15.71 -13.30
N HIS A 126 -0.05 -14.38 -13.34
CA HIS A 126 -0.97 -13.66 -14.24
C HIS A 126 -0.32 -12.62 -15.17
N HIS A 127 0.97 -12.74 -15.45
CA HIS A 127 1.59 -12.07 -16.60
C HIS A 127 1.78 -13.04 -17.75
N SER A 128 0.72 -13.29 -18.52
CA SER A 128 0.75 -13.88 -19.87
C SER A 128 -0.39 -13.30 -20.68
#